data_AF-A0A8U0IHU8-F1
#
_entry.id   AF-A0A8U0IHU8-F1
#
_cell.length_a   1.000
_cell.length_b   1.000
_cell.length_c   1.000
_cell.angle_alpha   90.00
_cell.angle_beta   90.00
_cell.angle_gamma   90.00
#
_symmetry.space_group_name_H-M   'P 1'
#
loop_
_entity.id
_entity.type
_entity.pdbx_description
1 polymer ?
#
loop_
_entity_poly.entity_id
_entity_poly.type
_entity_poly.pdbx_seq_one_letter_code
_entity_poly.pdbx_strand_id
1 'polypeptide(L)'
;MARDDTARDRSSDESLLDRRSYLKMAGAAAATVGAAGVSANAAQGAEYDTIKVPANTRKVIKVRAGETFENKLIDITADGAHVKLLTYGSGWTVRNVGVKGENNDRDGTYGTFYLRCTEEGEALAENIYLGDGAADRCGHAAVSDWDNHGTVTIRNINVTGWSADGMYMSHSGVSQSHGMGATQVENAYLKNNNIENCRLGAPGCYIKDSVIHVENQDVVSTNESGQVNARGLWFKEQSGIKAINCDISVQGSHAVLASDGGSGTLENCRVEGPVTGPVEQVNVSGNPDVTPPASVPMSAEEAASGEIDSSENTSSPANETTTGDETTTDDGSAAQPAGTLFELVPDENASSVKYEFTVEGSVRGRTTAADGGHTAEAADSVTDNGDGTVTVSGVAGNGYGDAFYVDGAITAVNLDESVWTLHLGGNEVAVDDLVLPNKLIIDGGNRPRQAADYTFEVSGAARKSTELGSIQKNDSVSSGEITGSVFGGKDGYRFSGEITGFSLDGPASVQVEDGS
;
A
#
# COMPACT_ATOMS: atom_id res chain seq x y z
N MET A 1 -63.78 7.43 -28.38
CA MET A 1 -64.30 8.60 -27.63
C MET A 1 -63.75 8.48 -26.22
N ALA A 2 -62.85 9.32 -25.70
CA ALA A 2 -62.26 10.55 -26.18
C ALA A 2 -60.74 10.51 -25.95
N ARG A 3 -59.99 11.07 -26.91
CA ARG A 3 -58.61 11.53 -26.75
C ARG A 3 -58.69 12.97 -26.23
N ASP A 4 -57.78 13.37 -25.35
CA ASP A 4 -57.30 14.74 -25.39
C ASP A 4 -55.82 14.79 -24.99
N ASP A 5 -55.05 15.37 -25.91
CA ASP A 5 -53.63 15.66 -25.85
C ASP A 5 -53.44 17.03 -25.23
N THR A 6 -52.48 17.21 -24.33
CA THR A 6 -51.71 18.47 -24.29
C THR A 6 -50.35 18.25 -23.62
N ALA A 7 -49.35 18.03 -24.47
CA ALA A 7 -47.97 18.35 -24.17
C ALA A 7 -47.76 19.87 -24.28
N ARG A 8 -47.03 20.47 -23.32
CA ARG A 8 -46.18 21.67 -23.50
C ARG A 8 -45.23 21.87 -22.32
N ASP A 9 -44.05 21.28 -22.49
CA ASP A 9 -42.70 21.86 -22.43
C ASP A 9 -42.36 23.03 -21.46
N ARG A 10 -41.20 22.83 -20.78
CA ARG A 10 -40.25 23.76 -20.12
C ARG A 10 -40.52 24.34 -18.72
N SER A 11 -39.75 23.82 -17.76
CA SER A 11 -38.63 24.59 -17.20
C SER A 11 -37.58 23.65 -16.58
N SER A 12 -36.54 23.38 -17.36
CA SER A 12 -35.26 22.83 -16.91
C SER A 12 -34.50 23.92 -16.15
N ASP A 13 -34.31 23.77 -14.84
CA ASP A 13 -33.47 24.70 -14.08
C ASP A 13 -32.93 24.09 -12.78
N GLU A 14 -32.28 22.92 -12.84
CA GLU A 14 -31.36 22.44 -11.77
C GLU A 14 -30.27 21.53 -12.37
N SER A 15 -29.49 22.03 -13.34
CA SER A 15 -28.39 21.26 -13.95
C SER A 15 -27.21 22.13 -14.42
N LEU A 16 -27.00 23.33 -13.83
CA LEU A 16 -25.99 24.27 -14.35
C LEU A 16 -25.02 24.84 -13.31
N LEU A 17 -24.92 24.26 -12.11
CA LEU A 17 -24.03 24.79 -11.06
C LEU A 17 -22.80 23.96 -10.67
N ASP A 18 -22.43 22.89 -11.39
CA ASP A 18 -21.23 22.11 -11.02
C ASP A 18 -20.25 21.77 -12.15
N ARG A 19 -20.28 22.54 -13.26
CA ARG A 19 -19.31 22.35 -14.37
C ARG A 19 -18.35 23.52 -14.57
N ARG A 20 -18.13 24.36 -13.54
CA ARG A 20 -17.24 25.55 -13.64
C ARG A 20 -16.23 25.74 -12.50
N SER A 21 -15.90 24.71 -11.74
CA SER A 21 -14.84 24.79 -10.71
C SER A 21 -13.51 24.13 -11.08
N TYR A 22 -13.35 23.59 -12.29
CA TYR A 22 -12.07 22.99 -12.72
C TYR A 22 -11.41 23.81 -13.82
N LEU A 23 -10.82 24.95 -13.43
CA LEU A 23 -9.73 25.66 -14.12
C LEU A 23 -9.44 26.99 -13.40
N LYS A 24 -8.88 26.92 -12.18
CA LYS A 24 -8.15 28.05 -11.57
C LYS A 24 -6.97 27.55 -10.74
N MET A 25 -5.94 27.09 -11.44
CA MET A 25 -4.56 27.29 -10.99
C MET A 25 -3.92 28.29 -11.96
N ALA A 26 -3.93 29.57 -11.56
CA ALA A 26 -3.11 30.63 -12.14
C ALA A 26 -3.10 31.79 -11.13
N GLY A 27 -1.90 32.22 -10.74
CA GLY A 27 -1.65 32.93 -9.50
C GLY A 27 -2.21 34.34 -9.39
N ALA A 28 -2.32 34.78 -8.14
CA ALA A 28 -2.21 36.17 -7.72
C ALA A 28 -1.95 36.22 -6.20
N ALA A 29 -0.70 35.97 -5.79
CA ALA A 29 -0.20 36.48 -4.52
C ALA A 29 0.00 37.99 -4.70
N ALA A 30 -0.92 38.79 -4.15
CA ALA A 30 -0.72 40.23 -4.04
C ALA A 30 0.15 40.52 -2.82
N ALA A 31 1.38 40.96 -3.09
CA ALA A 31 2.34 41.39 -2.10
C ALA A 31 1.89 42.67 -1.38
N THR A 32 2.03 42.68 -0.06
CA THR A 32 2.37 43.90 0.70
C THR A 32 3.63 43.62 1.53
N VAL A 33 4.67 44.39 1.25
CA VAL A 33 6.03 44.32 1.79
C VAL A 33 6.07 44.78 3.25
N GLY A 34 6.85 44.07 4.09
CA GLY A 34 7.57 44.72 5.20
C GLY A 34 7.84 43.90 6.47
N ALA A 35 8.84 43.01 6.45
CA ALA A 35 9.90 42.92 7.47
C ALA A 35 10.83 41.73 7.13
N ALA A 36 12.13 42.01 7.11
CA ALA A 36 13.18 41.08 6.73
C ALA A 36 13.45 40.02 7.82
N GLY A 37 13.70 38.78 7.37
CA GLY A 37 14.68 37.89 8.00
C GLY A 37 14.16 36.85 8.99
N VAL A 38 13.46 35.82 8.49
CA VAL A 38 13.65 34.41 8.89
C VAL A 38 13.18 33.56 7.70
N SER A 39 14.08 32.83 7.04
CA SER A 39 13.70 31.77 6.10
C SER A 39 13.20 30.58 6.91
N ALA A 40 11.92 30.62 7.28
CA ALA A 40 11.19 29.44 7.72
C ALA A 40 10.84 28.64 6.46
N ASN A 41 11.46 27.48 6.30
CA ASN A 41 10.85 26.42 5.50
C ASN A 41 9.63 25.95 6.29
N ALA A 42 8.49 26.63 6.11
CA ALA A 42 7.22 26.07 6.48
C ALA A 42 6.99 24.88 5.55
N ALA A 43 7.05 23.67 6.08
CA ALA A 43 6.45 22.51 5.44
C ALA A 43 5.02 22.91 5.09
N GLN A 44 4.69 22.85 3.81
CA GLN A 44 3.36 23.16 3.31
C GLN A 44 2.52 21.93 3.66
N GLY A 45 2.09 21.83 4.92
CA GLY A 45 1.38 20.66 5.44
C GLY A 45 0.18 20.34 4.55
N ALA A 46 -0.02 19.07 4.23
CA ALA A 46 -1.04 18.65 3.28
C ALA A 46 -2.41 19.27 3.61
N GLU A 47 -3.01 19.90 2.59
CA GLU A 47 -4.29 20.57 2.72
C GLU A 47 -5.44 19.55 2.80
N TYR A 48 -6.10 19.49 3.96
CA TYR A 48 -7.35 18.74 4.15
C TYR A 48 -8.49 19.67 4.56
N ASP A 49 -9.72 19.31 4.20
CA ASP A 49 -10.90 20.08 4.64
C ASP A 49 -11.41 19.57 5.99
N THR A 50 -11.75 20.50 6.88
CA THR A 50 -12.39 20.17 8.16
C THR A 50 -13.92 20.23 8.07
N ILE A 51 -14.59 19.14 8.41
CA ILE A 51 -16.04 19.05 8.59
C ILE A 51 -16.35 19.06 10.09
N LYS A 52 -16.74 20.21 10.61
CA LYS A 52 -17.14 20.33 12.02
C LYS A 52 -18.60 19.93 12.23
N VAL A 53 -18.84 19.02 13.16
CA VAL A 53 -20.18 18.55 13.52
C VAL A 53 -20.65 19.24 14.82
N PRO A 54 -21.77 19.97 14.82
CA PRO A 54 -22.30 20.61 16.02
C PRO A 54 -22.74 19.61 17.10
N ALA A 55 -22.74 20.08 18.36
CA ALA A 55 -23.23 19.32 19.50
C ALA A 55 -24.66 18.78 19.28
N ASN A 56 -24.92 17.56 19.71
CA ASN A 56 -26.20 16.85 19.60
C ASN A 56 -26.72 16.78 18.16
N THR A 57 -25.83 16.75 17.17
CA THR A 57 -26.20 16.61 15.77
C THR A 57 -25.39 15.53 15.08
N ARG A 58 -25.97 15.01 14.00
CA ARG A 58 -25.36 13.96 13.20
C ARG A 58 -25.12 14.43 11.78
N LYS A 59 -23.86 14.40 11.34
CA LYS A 59 -23.50 14.64 9.94
C LYS A 59 -23.62 13.35 9.15
N VAL A 60 -24.50 13.33 8.15
CA VAL A 60 -24.60 12.22 7.20
C VAL A 60 -23.85 12.58 5.93
N ILE A 61 -22.88 11.75 5.56
CA ILE A 61 -22.06 11.85 4.35
C ILE A 61 -22.44 10.67 3.46
N LYS A 62 -22.67 10.95 2.17
CA LYS A 62 -23.02 9.92 1.18
C LYS A 62 -22.00 9.95 0.06
N VAL A 63 -21.31 8.83 -0.15
CA VAL A 63 -20.37 8.62 -1.26
C VAL A 63 -21.03 7.67 -2.24
N ARG A 64 -21.24 8.11 -3.48
CA ARG A 64 -21.94 7.34 -4.51
C ARG A 64 -20.98 6.63 -5.45
N ALA A 65 -21.53 5.83 -6.34
CA ALA A 65 -20.78 5.07 -7.33
C ALA A 65 -19.80 5.97 -8.10
N GLY A 66 -18.54 5.55 -8.18
CA GLY A 66 -17.46 6.28 -8.85
C GLY A 66 -16.99 7.56 -8.15
N GLU A 67 -17.58 7.96 -7.02
CA GLU A 67 -17.17 9.16 -6.30
C GLU A 67 -15.96 8.89 -5.40
N THR A 68 -15.06 9.88 -5.32
CA THR A 68 -13.98 9.91 -4.34
C THR A 68 -14.32 10.90 -3.23
N PHE A 69 -14.26 10.45 -1.98
CA PHE A 69 -14.32 11.28 -0.79
C PHE A 69 -12.98 11.23 -0.08
N GLU A 70 -12.20 12.32 -0.17
CA GLU A 70 -10.82 12.31 0.30
C GLU A 70 -10.33 13.58 0.98
N ASN A 71 -9.28 13.42 1.79
CA ASN A 71 -8.56 14.45 2.54
C ASN A 71 -9.51 15.24 3.44
N LYS A 72 -10.09 14.55 4.43
CA LYS A 72 -11.13 15.09 5.31
C LYS A 72 -10.81 14.83 6.78
N LEU A 73 -10.79 15.90 7.57
CA LEU A 73 -10.85 15.84 9.03
C LEU A 73 -12.29 16.06 9.47
N ILE A 74 -12.92 15.07 10.09
CA ILE A 74 -14.29 15.15 10.59
C ILE A 74 -14.24 15.37 12.10
N ASP A 75 -14.52 16.59 12.55
CA ASP A 75 -14.46 16.99 13.95
C ASP A 75 -15.83 16.75 14.63
N ILE A 76 -15.88 15.71 15.46
CA ILE A 76 -17.01 15.32 16.33
C ILE A 76 -16.73 15.62 17.82
N THR A 77 -15.79 16.52 18.14
CA THR A 77 -15.42 16.84 19.53
C THR A 77 -16.54 17.51 20.36
N ALA A 78 -17.62 17.93 19.72
CA ALA A 78 -18.77 18.52 20.41
C ALA A 78 -19.67 17.43 21.02
N ASP A 79 -20.19 17.66 22.23
CA ASP A 79 -21.03 16.69 22.95
C ASP A 79 -22.23 16.21 22.12
N GLY A 80 -22.39 14.90 21.97
CA GLY A 80 -23.44 14.26 21.17
C GLY A 80 -23.29 14.46 19.66
N ALA A 81 -22.12 14.90 19.18
CA ALA A 81 -21.85 14.99 17.76
C ALA A 81 -21.47 13.62 17.19
N HIS A 82 -21.96 13.32 15.98
CA HIS A 82 -21.69 12.05 15.33
C HIS A 82 -21.58 12.18 13.81
N VAL A 83 -20.84 11.27 13.17
CA VAL A 83 -20.77 11.18 11.70
C VAL A 83 -21.24 9.81 11.21
N LYS A 84 -22.08 9.80 10.17
CA LYS A 84 -22.38 8.60 9.39
C LYS A 84 -21.89 8.76 7.97
N LEU A 85 -20.90 7.98 7.58
CA LEU A 85 -20.48 7.84 6.18
C LEU A 85 -21.18 6.64 5.56
N LEU A 86 -21.91 6.85 4.47
CA LEU A 86 -22.62 5.79 3.75
C LEU A 86 -22.18 5.74 2.30
N THR A 87 -21.71 4.57 1.89
CA THR A 87 -21.35 4.29 0.50
C THR A 87 -22.53 3.65 -0.25
N TYR A 88 -22.62 3.92 -1.56
CA TYR A 88 -23.67 3.42 -2.45
C TYR A 88 -23.09 3.09 -3.83
N GLY A 89 -23.45 1.92 -4.38
CA GLY A 89 -22.93 1.45 -5.66
C GLY A 89 -21.46 1.04 -5.58
N SER A 90 -20.77 1.02 -6.72
CA SER A 90 -19.40 0.51 -6.85
C SER A 90 -18.43 1.55 -7.41
N GLY A 91 -17.13 1.26 -7.35
CA GLY A 91 -16.06 2.10 -7.87
C GLY A 91 -15.82 3.38 -7.07
N TRP A 92 -16.41 3.50 -5.87
CA TRP A 92 -16.16 4.63 -4.99
C TRP A 92 -14.82 4.49 -4.27
N THR A 93 -14.27 5.61 -3.83
CA THR A 93 -13.07 5.66 -2.99
C THR A 93 -13.31 6.55 -1.77
N VAL A 94 -12.99 6.04 -0.58
CA VAL A 94 -12.88 6.83 0.66
C VAL A 94 -11.41 6.80 1.06
N ARG A 95 -10.73 7.94 1.00
CA ARG A 95 -9.27 7.98 1.20
C ARG A 95 -8.90 9.10 2.16
N ASN A 96 -7.93 8.89 3.05
CA ASN A 96 -7.37 9.96 3.88
C ASN A 96 -8.46 10.67 4.69
N VAL A 97 -9.14 9.91 5.56
CA VAL A 97 -10.26 10.42 6.37
C VAL A 97 -10.00 10.13 7.84
N GLY A 98 -9.84 11.19 8.63
CA GLY A 98 -9.74 11.10 10.07
C GLY A 98 -10.99 11.61 10.77
N VAL A 99 -11.49 10.86 11.76
CA VAL A 99 -12.53 11.32 12.68
C VAL A 99 -11.88 11.73 13.99
N LYS A 100 -12.03 13.00 14.35
CA LYS A 100 -11.49 13.60 15.57
C LYS A 100 -12.58 13.75 16.62
N GLY A 101 -12.32 13.28 17.83
CA GLY A 101 -13.21 13.31 18.97
C GLY A 101 -13.77 11.93 19.32
N GLU A 102 -13.92 11.66 20.61
CA GLU A 102 -14.57 10.47 21.13
C GLU A 102 -16.07 10.50 20.78
N ASN A 103 -16.58 9.42 20.19
CA ASN A 103 -18.01 9.31 19.89
C ASN A 103 -18.81 9.06 21.17
N ASN A 104 -19.51 10.09 21.63
CA ASN A 104 -20.37 10.02 22.81
C ASN A 104 -21.87 10.14 22.51
N ASP A 105 -22.26 10.02 21.23
CA ASP A 105 -23.65 9.88 20.82
C ASP A 105 -24.21 8.53 21.30
N ARG A 106 -25.35 8.56 21.98
CA ARG A 106 -26.05 7.36 22.48
C ARG A 106 -27.42 7.20 21.81
N ASP A 107 -27.71 7.98 20.78
CA ASP A 107 -28.97 7.91 20.03
C ASP A 107 -28.97 6.73 19.05
N GLY A 108 -29.49 5.59 19.51
CA GLY A 108 -29.66 4.39 18.70
C GLY A 108 -28.38 3.55 18.53
N THR A 109 -28.46 2.55 17.67
CA THR A 109 -27.40 1.55 17.44
C THR A 109 -27.19 1.42 15.92
N TYR A 110 -26.03 1.84 15.42
CA TYR A 110 -25.71 1.85 13.98
C TYR A 110 -24.19 2.01 13.76
N GLY A 111 -23.70 1.73 12.55
CA GLY A 111 -22.30 1.97 12.18
C GLY A 111 -21.99 3.45 11.92
N THR A 112 -20.76 3.84 12.21
CA THR A 112 -20.20 5.17 11.88
C THR A 112 -19.84 5.20 10.39
N PHE A 113 -19.13 4.18 9.90
CA PHE A 113 -18.80 4.01 8.48
C PHE A 113 -19.50 2.77 7.93
N TYR A 114 -20.37 2.96 6.94
CA TYR A 114 -20.98 1.90 6.15
C TYR A 114 -20.26 1.76 4.81
N LEU A 115 -19.43 0.73 4.70
CA LEU A 115 -18.58 0.46 3.54
C LEU A 115 -19.14 -0.77 2.81
N ARG A 116 -19.73 -0.54 1.64
CA ARG A 116 -20.48 -1.54 0.88
C ARG A 116 -20.46 -1.24 -0.60
N CYS A 117 -20.57 -2.30 -1.38
CA CYS A 117 -20.52 -2.29 -2.82
C CYS A 117 -21.69 -3.11 -3.39
N THR A 118 -22.10 -2.82 -4.62
CA THR A 118 -23.08 -3.65 -5.34
C THR A 118 -22.45 -4.93 -5.87
N GLU A 119 -23.29 -5.94 -6.17
CA GLU A 119 -22.90 -7.25 -6.72
C GLU A 119 -21.92 -7.12 -7.89
N GLU A 120 -20.88 -7.97 -7.91
CA GLU A 120 -19.76 -7.95 -8.87
C GLU A 120 -18.94 -6.64 -8.92
N GLY A 121 -19.19 -5.72 -7.99
CA GLY A 121 -18.51 -4.44 -7.93
C GLY A 121 -17.41 -4.40 -6.90
N GLU A 122 -16.44 -3.51 -7.13
CA GLU A 122 -15.30 -3.29 -6.23
C GLU A 122 -15.27 -1.86 -5.71
N ALA A 123 -14.73 -1.64 -4.51
CA ALA A 123 -14.51 -0.31 -3.97
C ALA A 123 -13.40 -0.28 -2.91
N LEU A 124 -12.86 0.91 -2.66
CA LEU A 124 -11.67 1.10 -1.81
C LEU A 124 -11.93 2.09 -0.67
N ALA A 125 -11.60 1.69 0.55
CA ALA A 125 -11.45 2.55 1.70
C ALA A 125 -10.00 2.49 2.20
N GLU A 126 -9.31 3.62 2.31
CA GLU A 126 -7.91 3.62 2.73
C GLU A 126 -7.50 4.83 3.57
N ASN A 127 -6.50 4.62 4.44
CA ASN A 127 -5.93 5.66 5.31
C ASN A 127 -7.01 6.32 6.17
N ILE A 128 -7.62 5.53 7.05
CA ILE A 128 -8.77 5.94 7.87
C ILE A 128 -8.40 5.89 9.35
N TYR A 129 -8.72 6.97 10.08
CA TYR A 129 -8.57 7.01 11.52
C TYR A 129 -9.91 7.12 12.23
N LEU A 130 -10.19 6.13 13.10
CA LEU A 130 -11.30 6.06 14.05
C LEU A 130 -10.76 5.74 15.46
N GLY A 131 -9.55 6.23 15.78
CA GLY A 131 -8.80 5.84 16.98
C GLY A 131 -9.16 6.59 18.28
N ASP A 132 -9.94 7.67 18.20
CA ASP A 132 -10.44 8.40 19.37
C ASP A 132 -11.59 7.66 20.10
N GLY A 133 -12.10 6.57 19.51
CA GLY A 133 -13.00 5.62 20.15
C GLY A 133 -14.40 6.14 20.44
N ALA A 134 -15.06 5.47 21.39
CA ALA A 134 -16.42 5.80 21.80
C ALA A 134 -16.60 5.71 23.31
N ALA A 135 -17.43 6.61 23.84
CA ALA A 135 -17.71 6.69 25.26
C ALA A 135 -18.50 5.46 25.76
N ASP A 136 -18.40 5.17 27.05
CA ASP A 136 -19.19 4.11 27.70
C ASP A 136 -20.69 4.22 27.38
N ARG A 137 -21.30 3.06 27.12
CA ARG A 137 -22.69 2.88 26.68
C ARG A 137 -23.02 3.45 25.29
N CYS A 138 -22.03 3.81 24.47
CA CYS A 138 -22.28 4.07 23.05
C CYS A 138 -22.50 2.74 22.31
N GLY A 139 -23.57 2.67 21.52
CA GLY A 139 -23.97 1.46 20.77
C GLY A 139 -23.55 1.49 19.30
N HIS A 140 -22.69 2.42 18.91
CA HIS A 140 -22.30 2.58 17.52
C HIS A 140 -21.10 1.70 17.19
N ALA A 141 -21.18 0.94 16.08
CA ALA A 141 -20.03 0.24 15.55
C ALA A 141 -19.11 1.24 14.81
N ALA A 142 -17.79 1.03 14.82
CA ALA A 142 -16.90 1.92 14.08
C ALA A 142 -17.13 1.77 12.57
N VAL A 143 -17.10 0.53 12.09
CA VAL A 143 -17.31 0.21 10.68
C VAL A 143 -18.32 -0.93 10.56
N SER A 144 -19.14 -0.91 9.52
CA SER A 144 -20.07 -1.99 9.18
C SER A 144 -20.15 -2.24 7.67
N ASP A 145 -20.25 -3.52 7.29
CA ASP A 145 -20.49 -3.99 5.92
C ASP A 145 -21.97 -4.26 5.63
N TRP A 146 -22.89 -3.68 6.40
CA TRP A 146 -24.33 -3.92 6.23
C TRP A 146 -24.76 -3.68 4.77
N ASP A 147 -25.34 -4.71 4.16
CA ASP A 147 -25.83 -4.69 2.78
C ASP A 147 -24.70 -4.52 1.75
N ASN A 148 -23.54 -5.15 1.99
CA ASN A 148 -22.48 -5.33 1.00
C ASN A 148 -22.74 -6.55 0.12
N HIS A 149 -22.74 -6.35 -1.20
CA HIS A 149 -22.96 -7.39 -2.22
C HIS A 149 -21.73 -7.63 -3.09
N GLY A 150 -20.74 -6.74 -3.05
CA GLY A 150 -19.50 -6.83 -3.83
C GLY A 150 -18.25 -6.95 -2.96
N THR A 151 -17.09 -6.63 -3.53
CA THR A 151 -15.82 -6.64 -2.81
C THR A 151 -15.48 -5.23 -2.33
N VAL A 152 -15.20 -5.09 -1.03
CA VAL A 152 -14.68 -3.84 -0.45
C VAL A 152 -13.33 -4.11 0.18
N THR A 153 -12.31 -3.42 -0.30
CA THR A 153 -10.97 -3.41 0.32
C THR A 153 -10.88 -2.25 1.28
N ILE A 154 -10.50 -2.53 2.53
CA ILE A 154 -10.27 -1.57 3.59
C ILE A 154 -8.80 -1.70 3.99
N ARG A 155 -7.97 -0.69 3.71
CA ARG A 155 -6.54 -0.75 4.03
C ARG A 155 -6.05 0.44 4.85
N ASN A 156 -5.02 0.24 5.66
CA ASN A 156 -4.39 1.30 6.46
C ASN A 156 -5.44 1.98 7.37
N ILE A 157 -6.04 1.22 8.28
CA ILE A 157 -7.13 1.69 9.15
C ILE A 157 -6.80 1.52 10.63
N ASN A 158 -7.06 2.57 11.42
CA ASN A 158 -7.00 2.52 12.87
C ASN A 158 -8.41 2.55 13.46
N VAL A 159 -8.76 1.51 14.23
CA VAL A 159 -10.00 1.45 15.01
C VAL A 159 -9.63 1.11 16.45
N THR A 160 -9.76 2.09 17.34
CA THR A 160 -9.34 1.94 18.73
C THR A 160 -10.41 2.42 19.69
N GLY A 161 -10.65 1.68 20.78
CA GLY A 161 -11.41 2.15 21.94
C GLY A 161 -12.92 2.28 21.74
N TRP A 162 -13.52 1.51 20.83
CA TRP A 162 -14.97 1.53 20.63
C TRP A 162 -15.70 0.70 21.71
N SER A 163 -16.75 1.28 22.29
CA SER A 163 -17.58 0.66 23.33
C SER A 163 -18.52 -0.44 22.82
N ALA A 164 -18.75 -0.49 21.51
CA ALA A 164 -19.42 -1.56 20.79
C ALA A 164 -18.44 -2.14 19.74
N ASP A 165 -18.95 -2.82 18.71
CA ASP A 165 -18.17 -3.52 17.70
C ASP A 165 -17.15 -2.59 17.00
N GLY A 166 -15.88 -2.98 16.92
CA GLY A 166 -14.87 -2.25 16.14
C GLY A 166 -15.20 -2.32 14.64
N MET A 167 -14.91 -3.47 14.03
CA MET A 167 -15.27 -3.75 12.64
C MET A 167 -16.33 -4.86 12.56
N TYR A 168 -17.61 -4.48 12.42
CA TYR A 168 -18.72 -5.41 12.26
C TYR A 168 -18.93 -5.78 10.77
N MET A 169 -18.09 -6.67 10.25
CA MET A 169 -18.01 -7.10 8.83
C MET A 169 -18.59 -8.51 8.58
N SER A 170 -19.58 -8.92 9.36
CA SER A 170 -20.29 -10.20 9.14
C SER A 170 -21.76 -10.01 8.75
N HIS A 171 -22.24 -8.77 8.59
CA HIS A 171 -23.64 -8.54 8.26
C HIS A 171 -23.98 -9.01 6.85
N SER A 172 -23.06 -8.85 5.90
CA SER A 172 -23.15 -9.39 4.54
C SER A 172 -23.35 -10.91 4.51
N GLY A 173 -22.79 -11.60 5.52
CA GLY A 173 -22.78 -13.06 5.66
C GLY A 173 -24.00 -13.70 6.31
N VAL A 174 -24.90 -12.92 6.91
CA VAL A 174 -26.05 -13.46 7.69
C VAL A 174 -27.02 -14.25 6.81
N SER A 175 -27.28 -13.78 5.59
CA SER A 175 -28.14 -14.47 4.62
C SER A 175 -27.88 -13.98 3.21
N GLN A 176 -28.25 -14.78 2.20
CA GLN A 176 -28.12 -14.37 0.79
C GLN A 176 -28.84 -13.03 0.50
N SER A 177 -29.87 -12.67 1.28
CA SER A 177 -30.59 -11.42 1.10
C SER A 177 -29.83 -10.16 1.54
N HIS A 178 -28.69 -10.33 2.23
CA HIS A 178 -27.82 -9.23 2.69
C HIS A 178 -26.57 -9.06 1.83
N GLY A 179 -26.46 -9.81 0.72
CA GLY A 179 -25.54 -9.55 -0.37
C GLY A 179 -24.32 -10.44 -0.49
N MET A 180 -23.87 -11.10 0.59
CA MET A 180 -22.70 -11.99 0.55
C MET A 180 -21.42 -11.36 -0.02
N GLY A 181 -21.30 -10.03 0.05
CA GLY A 181 -20.12 -9.31 -0.40
C GLY A 181 -18.91 -9.56 0.49
N ALA A 182 -17.72 -9.64 -0.12
CA ALA A 182 -16.47 -9.84 0.58
C ALA A 182 -15.93 -8.51 1.16
N THR A 183 -15.50 -8.54 2.42
CA THR A 183 -14.72 -7.47 3.04
C THR A 183 -13.28 -7.94 3.22
N GLN A 184 -12.35 -7.18 2.67
CA GLN A 184 -10.92 -7.49 2.65
C GLN A 184 -10.18 -6.41 3.44
N VAL A 185 -9.66 -6.76 4.60
CA VAL A 185 -8.98 -5.83 5.52
C VAL A 185 -7.48 -6.02 5.40
N GLU A 186 -6.73 -4.94 5.21
CA GLU A 186 -5.27 -4.97 5.03
C GLU A 186 -4.63 -3.90 5.91
N ASN A 187 -3.49 -4.16 6.53
CA ASN A 187 -2.76 -3.16 7.31
C ASN A 187 -3.67 -2.42 8.31
N ALA A 188 -4.26 -3.13 9.27
CA ALA A 188 -5.14 -2.53 10.26
C ALA A 188 -4.49 -2.52 11.65
N TYR A 189 -4.75 -1.45 12.42
CA TYR A 189 -4.52 -1.42 13.86
C TYR A 189 -5.85 -1.41 14.59
N LEU A 190 -6.17 -2.52 15.26
CA LEU A 190 -7.44 -2.72 15.93
C LEU A 190 -7.20 -2.94 17.43
N LYS A 191 -7.53 -1.96 18.27
CA LYS A 191 -7.19 -2.01 19.70
C LYS A 191 -8.37 -1.75 20.63
N ASN A 192 -8.49 -2.57 21.67
CA ASN A 192 -9.40 -2.35 22.81
C ASN A 192 -10.86 -2.02 22.42
N ASN A 193 -11.34 -2.59 21.32
CA ASN A 193 -12.75 -2.47 20.94
C ASN A 193 -13.59 -3.56 21.63
N ASN A 194 -14.84 -3.22 21.97
CA ASN A 194 -15.74 -4.14 22.65
C ASN A 194 -16.54 -5.01 21.69
N ILE A 195 -17.06 -6.13 22.21
CA ILE A 195 -17.67 -7.27 21.49
C ILE A 195 -16.66 -7.99 20.58
N GLU A 196 -15.93 -7.24 19.74
CA GLU A 196 -14.73 -7.65 19.03
C GLU A 196 -13.99 -6.47 18.39
N ASN A 197 -12.74 -6.73 18.00
CA ASN A 197 -11.97 -5.82 17.17
C ASN A 197 -12.31 -5.98 15.68
N CYS A 198 -12.44 -7.21 15.20
CA CYS A 198 -12.91 -7.48 13.84
C CYS A 198 -13.78 -8.74 13.79
N ARG A 199 -14.94 -8.64 13.13
CA ARG A 199 -15.81 -9.76 12.83
C ARG A 199 -15.96 -9.87 11.33
N LEU A 200 -15.64 -11.02 10.75
CA LEU A 200 -15.78 -11.29 9.31
C LEU A 200 -16.76 -12.44 9.11
N GLY A 201 -17.56 -12.38 8.03
CA GLY A 201 -18.57 -13.43 7.87
C GLY A 201 -19.06 -13.80 6.48
N ALA A 202 -18.46 -13.36 5.40
CA ALA A 202 -18.79 -13.84 4.05
C ALA A 202 -17.61 -14.60 3.42
N PRO A 203 -17.85 -15.50 2.45
CA PRO A 203 -16.77 -16.09 1.66
C PRO A 203 -15.92 -15.01 0.98
N GLY A 204 -14.61 -15.23 0.90
CA GLY A 204 -13.68 -14.25 0.33
C GLY A 204 -13.29 -13.11 1.29
N CYS A 205 -13.89 -13.04 2.49
CA CYS A 205 -13.42 -12.12 3.52
C CYS A 205 -12.05 -12.54 4.06
N TYR A 206 -11.18 -11.56 4.27
CA TYR A 206 -9.93 -11.76 4.99
C TYR A 206 -9.51 -10.53 5.78
N ILE A 207 -8.61 -10.75 6.73
CA ILE A 207 -7.76 -9.72 7.31
C ILE A 207 -6.29 -10.10 7.10
N LYS A 208 -5.44 -9.17 6.67
CA LYS A 208 -4.02 -9.42 6.46
C LYS A 208 -3.12 -8.30 6.98
N ASP A 209 -1.89 -8.65 7.33
CA ASP A 209 -0.82 -7.69 7.68
C ASP A 209 -1.23 -6.72 8.80
N SER A 210 -2.01 -7.22 9.76
CA SER A 210 -2.74 -6.40 10.74
C SER A 210 -2.43 -6.77 12.17
N VAL A 211 -2.57 -5.80 13.06
CA VAL A 211 -2.36 -5.96 14.49
C VAL A 211 -3.69 -5.82 15.23
N ILE A 212 -4.03 -6.83 16.03
CA ILE A 212 -5.20 -6.86 16.90
C ILE A 212 -4.72 -6.96 18.35
N HIS A 213 -5.06 -5.98 19.16
CA HIS A 213 -4.58 -5.91 20.53
C HIS A 213 -5.70 -5.62 21.54
N VAL A 214 -5.91 -6.51 22.50
CA VAL A 214 -6.78 -6.27 23.66
C VAL A 214 -5.93 -6.42 24.91
N GLU A 215 -5.60 -5.29 25.52
CA GLU A 215 -4.73 -5.22 26.70
C GLU A 215 -5.33 -5.99 27.86
N ASN A 216 -6.63 -5.83 28.09
CA ASN A 216 -7.47 -6.61 29.03
C ASN A 216 -8.94 -6.18 28.85
N GLN A 217 -9.87 -6.87 29.52
CA GLN A 217 -11.28 -6.48 29.49
C GLN A 217 -11.61 -5.23 30.33
N ASP A 218 -10.80 -4.89 31.33
CA ASP A 218 -11.07 -3.77 32.25
C ASP A 218 -10.81 -2.38 31.63
N VAL A 219 -10.01 -2.30 30.56
CA VAL A 219 -9.75 -1.07 29.80
C VAL A 219 -10.76 -0.81 28.68
N VAL A 220 -11.73 -1.70 28.49
CA VAL A 220 -12.72 -1.61 27.42
C VAL A 220 -14.05 -1.10 27.97
N SER A 221 -14.56 -0.04 27.35
CA SER A 221 -15.87 0.53 27.65
C SER A 221 -17.01 -0.46 27.42
N THR A 222 -18.06 -0.40 28.24
CA THR A 222 -19.23 -1.27 28.08
C THR A 222 -20.10 -0.82 26.92
N ASN A 223 -20.69 -1.77 26.19
CA ASN A 223 -21.63 -1.45 25.11
C ASN A 223 -22.93 -0.85 25.69
N GLU A 224 -23.87 -0.45 24.84
CA GLU A 224 -25.15 0.11 25.26
C GLU A 224 -25.91 -0.79 26.25
N SER A 225 -25.75 -2.11 26.13
CA SER A 225 -26.34 -3.12 27.01
C SER A 225 -25.55 -3.36 28.32
N GLY A 226 -24.37 -2.75 28.48
CA GLY A 226 -23.50 -2.91 29.64
C GLY A 226 -22.65 -4.16 29.63
N GLN A 227 -22.45 -4.76 28.46
CA GLN A 227 -21.64 -5.94 28.27
C GLN A 227 -20.19 -5.55 27.98
N VAL A 228 -19.26 -6.38 28.44
CA VAL A 228 -17.86 -6.36 28.03
C VAL A 228 -17.52 -7.73 27.50
N ASN A 229 -16.99 -7.78 26.29
CA ASN A 229 -16.59 -9.02 25.64
C ASN A 229 -15.59 -8.74 24.51
N ALA A 230 -14.47 -8.08 24.84
CA ALA A 230 -13.48 -7.64 23.85
C ALA A 230 -12.71 -8.81 23.22
N ARG A 231 -13.27 -9.43 22.18
CA ARG A 231 -12.59 -10.45 21.38
C ARG A 231 -11.60 -9.81 20.40
N GLY A 232 -10.63 -10.59 19.96
CA GLY A 232 -9.78 -10.19 18.83
C GLY A 232 -10.55 -10.31 17.53
N LEU A 233 -10.40 -11.45 16.88
CA LEU A 233 -11.03 -11.78 15.61
C LEU A 233 -12.22 -12.73 15.80
N TRP A 234 -13.33 -12.48 15.11
CA TRP A 234 -14.50 -13.33 15.14
C TRP A 234 -14.93 -13.75 13.73
N PHE A 235 -14.73 -15.03 13.40
CA PHE A 235 -15.27 -15.67 12.20
C PHE A 235 -16.70 -16.13 12.45
N LYS A 236 -17.67 -15.57 11.71
CA LYS A 236 -19.09 -15.81 11.94
C LYS A 236 -19.83 -16.08 10.63
N GLU A 237 -21.00 -16.70 10.71
CA GLU A 237 -21.96 -16.93 9.61
C GLU A 237 -21.50 -17.91 8.51
N GLN A 238 -20.37 -17.65 7.85
CA GLN A 238 -19.90 -18.40 6.67
C GLN A 238 -18.47 -18.94 6.85
N SER A 239 -18.09 -19.89 6.00
CA SER A 239 -16.78 -20.54 6.01
C SER A 239 -15.79 -19.91 5.03
N GLY A 240 -14.50 -20.20 5.23
CA GLY A 240 -13.43 -19.86 4.28
C GLY A 240 -12.84 -18.47 4.51
N ILE A 241 -13.07 -17.89 5.69
CA ILE A 241 -12.51 -16.61 6.10
C ILE A 241 -11.03 -16.80 6.45
N LYS A 242 -10.19 -15.80 6.18
CA LYS A 242 -8.75 -15.88 6.46
C LYS A 242 -8.27 -14.76 7.38
N ALA A 243 -7.30 -15.08 8.24
CA ALA A 243 -6.35 -14.13 8.79
C ALA A 243 -4.96 -14.49 8.27
N ILE A 244 -4.23 -13.54 7.71
CA ILE A 244 -2.94 -13.78 7.05
C ILE A 244 -1.91 -12.82 7.66
N ASN A 245 -0.77 -13.31 8.14
CA ASN A 245 0.30 -12.46 8.67
C ASN A 245 -0.19 -11.40 9.68
N CYS A 246 -0.99 -11.84 10.66
CA CYS A 246 -1.53 -10.94 11.68
C CYS A 246 -0.91 -11.21 13.05
N ASP A 247 -0.64 -10.14 13.79
CA ASP A 247 -0.28 -10.19 15.21
C ASP A 247 -1.52 -9.97 16.07
N ILE A 248 -1.91 -10.99 16.83
CA ILE A 248 -3.15 -11.00 17.61
C ILE A 248 -2.79 -11.29 19.06
N SER A 249 -2.89 -10.29 19.94
CA SER A 249 -2.72 -10.47 21.39
C SER A 249 -3.98 -10.04 22.12
N VAL A 250 -4.61 -10.96 22.85
CA VAL A 250 -5.87 -10.71 23.55
C VAL A 250 -5.82 -11.29 24.96
N GLN A 251 -5.88 -10.40 25.95
CA GLN A 251 -6.01 -10.78 27.35
C GLN A 251 -7.47 -10.79 27.80
N GLY A 252 -7.89 -11.90 28.42
CA GLY A 252 -9.18 -12.02 29.09
C GLY A 252 -10.36 -12.43 28.20
N SER A 253 -10.20 -12.53 26.89
CA SER A 253 -11.22 -13.05 25.95
C SER A 253 -10.60 -13.99 24.92
N HIS A 254 -11.32 -14.30 23.83
CA HIS A 254 -10.79 -15.07 22.70
C HIS A 254 -9.94 -14.18 21.79
N ALA A 255 -8.71 -14.61 21.50
CA ALA A 255 -7.90 -14.03 20.44
C ALA A 255 -8.55 -14.25 19.07
N VAL A 256 -9.03 -15.48 18.84
CA VAL A 256 -9.85 -15.81 17.68
C VAL A 256 -11.03 -16.68 18.11
N LEU A 257 -12.23 -16.32 17.67
CA LEU A 257 -13.45 -17.12 17.85
C LEU A 257 -14.05 -17.44 16.49
N ALA A 258 -14.40 -18.69 16.26
CA ALA A 258 -15.26 -19.11 15.18
C ALA A 258 -16.56 -19.71 15.76
N SER A 259 -17.72 -19.16 15.37
CA SER A 259 -19.02 -19.62 15.86
C SER A 259 -20.14 -19.38 14.84
N ASP A 260 -21.33 -19.91 15.12
CA ASP A 260 -22.55 -19.63 14.36
C ASP A 260 -22.42 -19.90 12.85
N GLY A 261 -21.82 -21.05 12.50
CA GLY A 261 -21.56 -21.43 11.11
C GLY A 261 -20.25 -20.87 10.53
N GLY A 262 -19.64 -19.90 11.22
CA GLY A 262 -18.36 -19.32 10.86
C GLY A 262 -17.19 -20.31 10.98
N SER A 263 -16.29 -20.30 10.00
CA SER A 263 -15.01 -21.03 10.06
C SER A 263 -13.95 -20.35 9.20
N GLY A 264 -12.67 -20.57 9.53
CA GLY A 264 -11.59 -19.93 8.79
C GLY A 264 -10.21 -20.50 9.07
N THR A 265 -9.21 -19.84 8.49
CA THR A 265 -7.80 -20.23 8.57
C THR A 265 -6.97 -19.05 9.07
N LEU A 266 -6.04 -19.33 9.99
CA LEU A 266 -4.96 -18.44 10.34
C LEU A 266 -3.71 -18.91 9.57
N GLU A 267 -3.12 -18.04 8.76
CA GLU A 267 -1.98 -18.33 7.91
C GLU A 267 -0.83 -17.39 8.28
N ASN A 268 0.30 -17.92 8.74
CA ASN A 268 1.48 -17.15 9.14
C ASN A 268 1.20 -16.11 10.25
N CYS A 269 0.20 -16.34 11.09
CA CYS A 269 -0.14 -15.42 12.16
C CYS A 269 0.68 -15.66 13.43
N ARG A 270 0.61 -14.67 14.32
CA ARG A 270 1.18 -14.68 15.65
C ARG A 270 0.06 -14.47 16.65
N VAL A 271 -0.17 -15.42 17.56
CA VAL A 271 -1.38 -15.39 18.40
C VAL A 271 -1.06 -15.63 19.87
N GLU A 272 -1.44 -14.65 20.70
CA GLU A 272 -1.48 -14.75 22.15
C GLU A 272 -2.94 -14.66 22.61
N GLY A 273 -3.44 -15.76 23.17
CA GLY A 273 -4.80 -15.91 23.67
C GLY A 273 -5.55 -17.10 23.05
N PRO A 274 -6.78 -17.39 23.50
CA PRO A 274 -7.54 -18.55 23.04
C PRO A 274 -7.96 -18.44 21.57
N VAL A 275 -7.65 -19.46 20.78
CA VAL A 275 -8.27 -19.73 19.47
C VAL A 275 -9.37 -20.78 19.70
N THR A 276 -10.61 -20.49 19.32
CA THR A 276 -11.77 -21.32 19.66
C THR A 276 -12.69 -21.52 18.46
N GLY A 277 -13.20 -22.73 18.27
CA GLY A 277 -14.09 -23.09 17.16
C GLY A 277 -13.36 -23.68 15.95
N PRO A 278 -14.03 -23.80 14.79
CA PRO A 278 -13.45 -24.37 13.57
C PRO A 278 -12.47 -23.39 12.90
N VAL A 279 -11.27 -23.30 13.45
CA VAL A 279 -10.16 -22.47 12.96
C VAL A 279 -8.97 -23.36 12.63
N GLU A 280 -8.59 -23.43 11.35
CA GLU A 280 -7.35 -24.08 10.93
C GLU A 280 -6.18 -23.13 11.19
N GLN A 281 -5.05 -23.68 11.66
CA GLN A 281 -3.84 -22.91 11.96
C GLN A 281 -2.69 -23.43 11.10
N VAL A 282 -2.21 -22.59 10.19
CA VAL A 282 -1.11 -22.86 9.27
C VAL A 282 0.03 -21.89 9.61
N ASN A 283 1.18 -22.43 10.02
CA ASN A 283 2.36 -21.66 10.41
C ASN A 283 2.12 -20.61 11.52
N VAL A 284 1.16 -20.86 12.42
CA VAL A 284 0.91 -19.98 13.56
C VAL A 284 1.97 -20.24 14.65
N SER A 285 2.90 -19.32 14.86
CA SER A 285 4.01 -19.55 15.80
C SER A 285 4.67 -18.28 16.31
N GLY A 286 4.93 -18.22 17.63
CA GLY A 286 5.69 -17.25 18.44
C GLY A 286 4.93 -16.00 18.94
N ASN A 287 5.64 -14.93 19.32
CA ASN A 287 5.09 -13.78 20.07
C ASN A 287 4.57 -12.64 19.19
N PRO A 288 3.32 -12.17 19.40
CA PRO A 288 2.75 -11.03 18.67
C PRO A 288 3.54 -9.73 18.87
N ASP A 289 3.81 -9.00 17.79
CA ASP A 289 4.18 -7.58 17.85
C ASP A 289 2.91 -6.73 17.88
N VAL A 290 2.74 -5.97 18.95
CA VAL A 290 1.54 -5.18 19.20
C VAL A 290 1.70 -3.72 18.78
N THR A 291 2.81 -3.40 18.12
CA THR A 291 3.10 -2.10 17.54
C THR A 291 2.16 -1.86 16.35
N PRO A 292 1.51 -0.68 16.25
CA PRO A 292 0.74 -0.36 15.05
C PRO A 292 1.57 -0.51 13.77
N PRO A 293 1.01 -1.05 12.67
CA PRO A 293 1.70 -1.02 11.39
C PRO A 293 2.05 0.41 11.00
N ALA A 294 3.27 0.66 10.51
CA ALA A 294 3.75 2.01 10.21
C ALA A 294 2.90 2.77 9.17
N SER A 295 2.21 2.04 8.30
CA SER A 295 1.30 2.57 7.28
C SER A 295 -0.09 2.94 7.83
N VAL A 296 -0.38 2.67 9.10
CA VAL A 296 -1.68 2.97 9.71
C VAL A 296 -1.63 4.36 10.35
N PRO A 297 -2.56 5.28 10.03
CA PRO A 297 -2.60 6.57 10.68
C PRO A 297 -2.92 6.42 12.18
N MET A 298 -2.22 7.19 13.02
CA MET A 298 -2.36 7.18 14.48
C MET A 298 -3.03 8.43 15.03
N SER A 299 -3.36 9.40 14.17
CA SER A 299 -4.26 10.52 14.47
C SER A 299 -5.24 10.82 13.34
N ALA A 300 -6.29 11.58 13.68
CA ALA A 300 -7.26 12.05 12.71
C ALA A 300 -6.62 13.00 11.69
N GLU A 301 -5.69 13.84 12.15
CA GLU A 301 -4.93 14.75 11.30
C GLU A 301 -3.99 14.01 10.34
N GLU A 302 -3.26 12.98 10.79
CA GLU A 302 -2.41 12.13 9.92
C GLU A 302 -3.24 11.42 8.85
N ALA A 303 -4.39 10.86 9.21
CA ALA A 303 -5.29 10.27 8.23
C ALA A 303 -5.79 11.34 7.25
N ALA A 304 -6.25 12.49 7.73
CA ALA A 304 -6.83 13.52 6.88
C ALA A 304 -5.81 14.16 5.93
N SER A 305 -4.57 14.35 6.37
CA SER A 305 -3.48 14.91 5.57
C SER A 305 -2.97 13.92 4.52
N GLY A 306 -3.07 12.62 4.79
CA GLY A 306 -2.38 11.59 4.01
C GLY A 306 -0.86 11.61 4.24
N GLU A 307 -0.37 12.44 5.17
CA GLU A 307 1.01 12.47 5.64
C GLU A 307 1.09 11.56 6.87
N ILE A 308 1.29 10.27 6.62
CA ILE A 308 1.55 9.28 7.67
C ILE A 308 3.05 9.37 7.96
N ASP A 309 3.39 10.11 9.02
CA ASP A 309 4.77 10.30 9.45
C ASP A 309 5.28 9.02 10.12
N SER A 310 5.96 8.17 9.35
CA SER A 310 6.56 6.93 9.83
C SER A 310 7.78 7.16 10.74
N SER A 311 8.10 8.42 11.11
CA SER A 311 9.34 8.79 11.82
C SER A 311 9.20 8.98 13.34
N GLU A 312 7.99 9.04 13.91
CA GLU A 312 7.78 9.36 15.33
C GLU A 312 7.08 8.25 16.14
N ASN A 313 7.69 7.07 16.30
CA ASN A 313 7.34 6.22 17.45
C ASN A 313 8.44 5.24 17.88
N THR A 314 9.65 5.73 18.16
CA THR A 314 10.68 4.95 18.86
C THR A 314 10.76 5.35 20.32
N SER A 315 9.84 4.84 21.14
CA SER A 315 9.97 4.85 22.60
C SER A 315 9.77 3.44 23.15
N SER A 316 10.79 2.58 23.03
CA SER A 316 10.84 1.33 23.80
C SER A 316 11.37 1.60 25.21
N PRO A 317 10.80 0.98 26.27
CA PRO A 317 11.27 1.17 27.64
C PRO A 317 12.63 0.51 27.84
N ALA A 318 13.51 1.21 28.54
CA ALA A 318 14.78 0.71 29.02
C ALA A 318 14.59 -0.54 29.90
N ASN A 319 15.27 -1.63 29.57
CA ASN A 319 15.58 -2.67 30.54
C ASN A 319 17.00 -2.40 31.08
N GLU A 320 17.05 -1.99 32.34
CA GLU A 320 18.26 -1.85 33.12
C GLU A 320 19.00 -3.19 33.20
N THR A 321 20.27 -3.22 32.77
CA THR A 321 21.29 -3.97 33.50
C THR A 321 22.61 -3.22 33.41
N THR A 322 23.00 -2.70 34.57
CA THR A 322 24.22 -1.98 34.87
C THR A 322 25.44 -2.89 34.75
N THR A 323 26.44 -2.47 33.98
CA THR A 323 27.86 -2.42 34.40
C THR A 323 28.62 -1.58 33.38
N GLY A 324 29.15 -0.44 33.81
CA GLY A 324 29.80 0.53 32.93
C GLY A 324 31.27 0.24 32.65
N ASP A 325 31.77 0.86 31.59
CA ASP A 325 33.00 1.66 31.61
C ASP A 325 32.95 2.69 30.46
N GLU A 326 33.72 3.76 30.62
CA GLU A 326 33.53 5.11 30.07
C GLU A 326 33.85 5.35 28.57
N THR A 327 33.27 6.45 28.07
CA THR A 327 33.76 7.39 27.02
C THR A 327 33.84 6.88 25.57
N THR A 328 33.20 7.50 24.58
CA THR A 328 33.22 8.92 24.21
C THR A 328 31.97 9.29 23.39
N THR A 329 31.59 10.56 23.47
CA THR A 329 30.60 11.22 22.61
C THR A 329 31.11 11.30 21.17
N ASP A 330 30.29 10.86 20.21
CA ASP A 330 30.35 11.39 18.84
C ASP A 330 28.94 11.72 18.35
N ASP A 331 28.76 13.01 18.08
CA ASP A 331 27.63 13.62 17.40
C ASP A 331 27.97 13.55 15.91
N GLY A 332 27.23 12.72 15.18
CA GLY A 332 27.42 12.53 13.76
C GLY A 332 26.12 12.12 13.09
N SER A 333 25.38 13.13 12.62
CA SER A 333 24.44 13.07 11.49
C SER A 333 24.45 11.74 10.71
N ALA A 334 23.43 10.89 10.91
CA ALA A 334 23.22 9.72 10.06
C ALA A 334 22.80 10.19 8.67
N ALA A 335 23.77 10.23 7.75
CA ALA A 335 23.55 10.40 6.33
C ALA A 335 22.62 9.29 5.81
N GLN A 336 21.76 9.64 4.85
CA GLN A 336 21.05 8.67 4.01
C GLN A 336 22.03 7.60 3.51
N PRO A 337 21.67 6.31 3.55
CA PRO A 337 22.57 5.27 3.06
C PRO A 337 22.83 5.46 1.57
N ALA A 338 24.10 5.34 1.15
CA ALA A 338 24.49 5.36 -0.25
C ALA A 338 23.98 4.11 -0.99
N GLY A 339 23.48 4.28 -2.23
CA GLY A 339 23.01 3.21 -3.11
C GLY A 339 21.62 3.43 -3.71
N THR A 340 21.37 2.88 -4.90
CA THR A 340 20.06 2.84 -5.57
C THR A 340 19.25 1.66 -5.02
N LEU A 341 17.95 1.85 -4.78
CA LEU A 341 17.09 0.76 -4.30
C LEU A 341 16.83 -0.25 -5.44
N PHE A 342 17.16 -1.51 -5.21
CA PHE A 342 16.86 -2.64 -6.09
C PHE A 342 15.91 -3.59 -5.36
N GLU A 343 14.73 -3.81 -5.93
CA GLU A 343 13.67 -4.65 -5.36
C GLU A 343 13.38 -5.83 -6.29
N LEU A 344 13.26 -7.02 -5.71
CA LEU A 344 12.92 -8.25 -6.41
C LEU A 344 11.61 -8.75 -5.83
N VAL A 345 10.56 -8.86 -6.63
CA VAL A 345 9.20 -9.21 -6.18
C VAL A 345 8.74 -10.48 -6.90
N PRO A 346 8.57 -11.62 -6.21
CA PRO A 346 8.06 -12.82 -6.83
C PRO A 346 6.55 -12.72 -7.08
N ASP A 347 6.03 -13.48 -8.03
CA ASP A 347 4.58 -13.63 -8.23
C ASP A 347 3.88 -14.10 -6.94
N GLU A 348 2.67 -13.62 -6.70
CA GLU A 348 1.88 -13.97 -5.50
C GLU A 348 1.61 -15.49 -5.37
N ASN A 349 1.66 -16.25 -6.47
CA ASN A 349 1.49 -17.69 -6.48
C ASN A 349 2.81 -18.48 -6.39
N ALA A 350 3.96 -17.80 -6.47
CA ALA A 350 5.27 -18.43 -6.39
C ALA A 350 5.67 -18.59 -4.91
N SER A 351 5.46 -19.77 -4.33
CA SER A 351 5.56 -19.96 -2.88
C SER A 351 6.99 -19.96 -2.30
N SER A 352 7.99 -20.32 -3.09
CA SER A 352 9.41 -20.33 -2.70
C SER A 352 10.28 -20.38 -3.95
N VAL A 353 10.82 -19.23 -4.34
CA VAL A 353 11.64 -19.04 -5.53
C VAL A 353 12.95 -18.36 -5.15
N LYS A 354 14.01 -18.74 -5.83
CA LYS A 354 15.36 -18.24 -5.53
C LYS A 354 15.72 -17.10 -6.47
N TYR A 355 16.58 -16.22 -5.98
CA TYR A 355 17.31 -15.26 -6.78
C TYR A 355 18.78 -15.23 -6.35
N GLU A 356 19.62 -14.82 -7.29
CA GLU A 356 21.01 -14.46 -7.06
C GLU A 356 21.36 -13.29 -7.98
N PHE A 357 22.08 -12.28 -7.51
CA PHE A 357 22.59 -11.20 -8.35
C PHE A 357 23.98 -10.75 -7.89
N THR A 358 24.74 -10.17 -8.80
CA THR A 358 26.10 -9.65 -8.55
C THR A 358 26.16 -8.17 -8.90
N VAL A 359 26.78 -7.38 -8.01
CA VAL A 359 27.00 -5.94 -8.17
C VAL A 359 28.48 -5.63 -8.15
N GLU A 360 28.96 -4.81 -9.09
CA GLU A 360 30.26 -4.14 -8.99
C GLU A 360 30.16 -3.02 -7.95
N GLY A 361 30.86 -3.12 -6.82
CA GLY A 361 30.76 -2.15 -5.73
C GLY A 361 30.21 -2.77 -4.45
N SER A 362 29.18 -2.16 -3.85
CA SER A 362 28.67 -2.60 -2.55
C SER A 362 27.16 -2.81 -2.55
N VAL A 363 26.71 -3.75 -1.70
CA VAL A 363 25.28 -4.01 -1.49
C VAL A 363 24.99 -4.02 -0.02
N ARG A 364 23.86 -3.42 0.36
CA ARG A 364 23.33 -3.46 1.72
C ARG A 364 21.88 -3.88 1.68
N GLY A 365 21.53 -4.92 2.44
CA GLY A 365 20.13 -5.30 2.64
C GLY A 365 19.31 -4.11 3.14
N ARG A 366 18.14 -3.90 2.55
CA ARG A 366 17.16 -2.97 3.09
C ARG A 366 16.52 -3.64 4.30
N THR A 367 17.06 -3.36 5.48
CA THR A 367 16.58 -3.97 6.73
C THR A 367 15.31 -3.31 7.27
N THR A 368 14.95 -2.14 6.73
CA THR A 368 13.75 -1.39 7.08
C THR A 368 13.18 -0.71 5.84
N ALA A 369 11.86 -0.71 5.72
CA ALA A 369 11.14 -0.04 4.65
C ALA A 369 10.05 0.84 5.27
N ALA A 370 10.39 2.10 5.53
CA ALA A 370 9.47 3.06 6.14
C ALA A 370 8.23 3.37 5.26
N ASP A 371 8.36 3.13 3.95
CA ASP A 371 7.33 3.24 2.93
C ASP A 371 6.48 1.95 2.76
N GLY A 372 6.72 0.91 3.58
CA GLY A 372 6.05 -0.39 3.45
C GLY A 372 6.50 -1.21 2.24
N GLY A 373 7.61 -0.83 1.60
CA GLY A 373 8.25 -1.62 0.54
C GLY A 373 8.92 -2.89 1.07
N HIS A 374 9.50 -3.66 0.16
CA HIS A 374 10.17 -4.92 0.51
C HIS A 374 11.43 -4.67 1.33
N THR A 375 11.84 -5.65 2.14
CA THR A 375 13.05 -5.62 2.95
C THR A 375 13.84 -6.89 2.72
N ALA A 376 15.17 -6.83 2.71
CA ALA A 376 15.99 -8.03 2.72
C ALA A 376 15.75 -8.86 3.99
N GLU A 377 15.64 -10.18 3.84
CA GLU A 377 15.49 -11.11 4.93
C GLU A 377 16.84 -11.46 5.58
N ALA A 378 16.80 -11.82 6.87
CA ALA A 378 18.00 -12.27 7.58
C ALA A 378 18.58 -13.59 7.01
N ALA A 379 17.81 -14.32 6.20
CA ALA A 379 18.23 -15.53 5.52
C ALA A 379 19.01 -15.24 4.22
N ASP A 380 18.96 -14.02 3.72
CA ASP A 380 19.71 -13.61 2.53
C ASP A 380 21.21 -13.57 2.82
N SER A 381 22.00 -13.99 1.83
CA SER A 381 23.45 -13.97 1.91
C SER A 381 23.99 -12.84 1.06
N VAL A 382 24.71 -11.90 1.68
CA VAL A 382 25.49 -10.85 0.99
C VAL A 382 26.96 -11.20 1.14
N THR A 383 27.61 -11.57 0.04
CA THR A 383 29.00 -12.08 0.02
C THR A 383 29.89 -11.15 -0.80
N ASP A 384 30.90 -10.56 -0.15
CA ASP A 384 32.01 -9.88 -0.84
C ASP A 384 32.93 -10.94 -1.48
N ASN A 385 33.10 -10.85 -2.81
CA ASN A 385 33.89 -11.81 -3.59
C ASN A 385 35.40 -11.52 -3.54
N GLY A 386 35.82 -10.37 -3.01
CA GLY A 386 37.22 -9.97 -2.89
C GLY A 386 37.88 -9.48 -4.19
N ASP A 387 37.09 -9.33 -5.27
CA ASP A 387 37.51 -8.79 -6.57
C ASP A 387 36.88 -7.42 -6.89
N GLY A 388 36.20 -6.82 -5.91
CA GLY A 388 35.43 -5.58 -6.08
C GLY A 388 33.96 -5.79 -6.40
N THR A 389 33.48 -7.05 -6.43
CA THR A 389 32.06 -7.38 -6.60
C THR A 389 31.45 -7.99 -5.34
N VAL A 390 30.14 -7.82 -5.18
CA VAL A 390 29.32 -8.43 -4.12
C VAL A 390 28.24 -9.30 -4.75
N THR A 391 28.14 -10.55 -4.30
CA THR A 391 27.06 -11.48 -4.69
C THR A 391 26.00 -11.53 -3.60
N VAL A 392 24.74 -11.36 -3.97
CA VAL A 392 23.59 -11.56 -3.11
C VAL A 392 22.82 -12.79 -3.56
N SER A 393 22.39 -13.63 -2.63
CA SER A 393 21.49 -14.76 -2.90
C SER A 393 20.43 -14.88 -1.82
N GLY A 394 19.21 -15.23 -2.21
CA GLY A 394 18.08 -15.30 -1.30
C GLY A 394 16.93 -16.15 -1.84
N VAL A 395 15.88 -16.24 -1.03
CA VAL A 395 14.65 -16.96 -1.35
C VAL A 395 13.47 -16.12 -0.90
N ALA A 396 12.60 -15.74 -1.84
CA ALA A 396 11.33 -15.11 -1.52
C ALA A 396 10.15 -15.90 -2.09
N GLY A 397 8.94 -15.47 -1.79
CA GLY A 397 7.74 -16.01 -2.41
C GLY A 397 6.51 -15.18 -2.09
N ASN A 398 5.39 -15.54 -2.69
CA ASN A 398 4.06 -15.01 -2.39
C ASN A 398 3.97 -13.48 -2.45
N GLY A 399 4.68 -12.82 -3.35
CA GLY A 399 4.69 -11.36 -3.44
C GLY A 399 5.53 -10.62 -2.40
N TYR A 400 6.14 -11.31 -1.41
CA TYR A 400 6.84 -10.63 -0.30
C TYR A 400 8.13 -9.94 -0.69
N GLY A 401 8.81 -10.42 -1.73
CA GLY A 401 10.01 -9.82 -2.30
C GLY A 401 11.18 -9.58 -1.34
N ASP A 402 12.30 -9.13 -1.90
CA ASP A 402 13.46 -8.67 -1.14
C ASP A 402 13.98 -7.37 -1.75
N ALA A 403 14.60 -6.54 -0.92
CA ALA A 403 15.14 -5.26 -1.37
C ALA A 403 16.53 -4.97 -0.83
N PHE A 404 17.34 -4.36 -1.68
CA PHE A 404 18.75 -4.06 -1.41
C PHE A 404 19.08 -2.65 -1.91
N TYR A 405 19.92 -1.94 -1.17
CA TYR A 405 20.59 -0.75 -1.68
C TYR A 405 21.86 -1.19 -2.39
N VAL A 406 21.91 -0.96 -3.71
CA VAL A 406 23.04 -1.31 -4.57
C VAL A 406 23.82 -0.04 -4.95
N ASP A 407 25.11 -0.04 -4.66
CA ASP A 407 26.04 1.03 -5.04
C ASP A 407 27.00 0.50 -6.10
N GLY A 408 26.58 0.70 -7.36
CA GLY A 408 27.27 0.29 -8.58
C GLY A 408 26.43 -0.61 -9.49
N ALA A 409 27.03 -1.10 -10.58
CA ALA A 409 26.31 -1.79 -11.65
C ALA A 409 25.97 -3.24 -11.30
N ILE A 410 24.73 -3.66 -11.56
CA ILE A 410 24.32 -5.06 -11.48
C ILE A 410 24.83 -5.79 -12.73
N THR A 411 25.77 -6.72 -12.58
CA THR A 411 26.47 -7.38 -13.70
C THR A 411 26.01 -8.81 -13.95
N ALA A 412 25.28 -9.41 -13.01
CA ALA A 412 24.66 -10.70 -13.18
C ALA A 412 23.36 -10.78 -12.37
N VAL A 413 22.34 -11.45 -12.93
CA VAL A 413 21.11 -11.82 -12.23
C VAL A 413 20.73 -13.23 -12.66
N ASN A 414 20.38 -14.08 -11.71
CA ASN A 414 19.99 -15.47 -11.91
C ASN A 414 18.71 -15.76 -11.10
N LEU A 415 17.59 -15.79 -11.81
CA LEU A 415 16.25 -16.05 -11.28
C LEU A 415 15.33 -16.53 -12.41
N ASP A 416 14.12 -16.97 -12.08
CA ASP A 416 13.09 -17.32 -13.06
C ASP A 416 12.25 -16.10 -13.45
N GLU A 417 12.62 -15.43 -14.55
CA GLU A 417 11.94 -14.20 -15.02
C GLU A 417 10.43 -14.37 -15.27
N SER A 418 9.90 -15.59 -15.33
CA SER A 418 8.45 -15.82 -15.47
C SER A 418 7.65 -15.58 -14.19
N VAL A 419 8.33 -15.50 -13.04
CA VAL A 419 7.72 -15.36 -11.72
C VAL A 419 8.37 -14.26 -10.88
N TRP A 420 9.20 -13.40 -11.47
CA TRP A 420 9.85 -12.28 -10.78
C TRP A 420 9.62 -10.96 -11.53
N THR A 421 9.25 -9.93 -10.77
CA THR A 421 9.23 -8.53 -11.21
C THR A 421 10.37 -7.78 -10.51
N LEU A 422 11.18 -7.03 -11.25
CA LEU A 422 12.34 -6.33 -10.71
C LEU A 422 12.15 -4.83 -10.80
N HIS A 423 12.54 -4.08 -9.76
CA HIS A 423 12.53 -2.63 -9.76
C HIS A 423 13.91 -2.07 -9.41
N LEU A 424 14.40 -1.09 -10.17
CA LEU A 424 15.62 -0.33 -9.85
C LEU A 424 15.28 1.17 -9.78
N GLY A 425 15.50 1.77 -8.61
CA GLY A 425 15.10 3.15 -8.33
C GLY A 425 13.59 3.38 -8.47
N GLY A 426 12.80 2.34 -8.17
CA GLY A 426 11.33 2.35 -8.30
C GLY A 426 10.80 2.09 -9.72
N ASN A 427 11.65 1.96 -10.73
CA ASN A 427 11.21 1.64 -12.09
C ASN A 427 11.31 0.15 -12.35
N GLU A 428 10.27 -0.45 -12.92
CA GLU A 428 10.31 -1.84 -13.38
C GLU A 428 11.38 -2.01 -14.48
N VAL A 429 12.21 -3.05 -14.36
CA VAL A 429 13.33 -3.34 -15.26
C VAL A 429 13.37 -4.82 -15.60
N ALA A 430 13.79 -5.16 -16.83
CA ALA A 430 14.10 -6.54 -17.19
C ALA A 430 15.54 -6.90 -16.76
N VAL A 431 15.83 -8.20 -16.56
CA VAL A 431 17.19 -8.67 -16.25
C VAL A 431 18.21 -8.14 -17.26
N ASP A 432 17.87 -8.20 -18.54
CA ASP A 432 18.75 -7.72 -19.60
C ASP A 432 19.02 -6.21 -19.53
N ASP A 433 18.11 -5.39 -18.99
CA ASP A 433 18.36 -3.95 -18.84
C ASP A 433 19.31 -3.65 -17.68
N LEU A 434 19.43 -4.56 -16.73
CA LEU A 434 20.40 -4.49 -15.63
C LEU A 434 21.80 -4.89 -16.11
N VAL A 435 21.91 -6.04 -16.80
CA VAL A 435 23.21 -6.63 -17.16
C VAL A 435 23.78 -6.12 -18.49
N LEU A 436 23.02 -5.37 -19.28
CA LEU A 436 23.44 -4.72 -20.53
C LEU A 436 23.24 -3.19 -20.47
N PRO A 437 23.94 -2.49 -19.57
CA PRO A 437 23.63 -1.09 -19.23
C PRO A 437 23.88 -0.10 -20.38
N ASN A 438 24.76 -0.44 -21.31
CA ASN A 438 25.17 0.47 -22.38
C ASN A 438 24.20 0.41 -23.55
N LYS A 439 24.02 1.54 -24.23
CA LYS A 439 23.11 1.70 -25.37
C LYS A 439 23.89 2.08 -26.61
N LEU A 440 23.51 1.51 -27.74
CA LEU A 440 24.01 1.92 -29.05
C LEU A 440 22.84 2.09 -30.01
N ILE A 441 22.75 3.26 -30.64
CA ILE A 441 21.72 3.59 -31.63
C ILE A 441 22.41 3.94 -32.96
N ILE A 442 22.04 3.23 -34.02
CA ILE A 442 22.39 3.55 -35.40
C ILE A 442 21.19 4.25 -36.04
N ASP A 443 21.31 5.53 -36.39
CA ASP A 443 20.24 6.35 -36.96
C ASP A 443 20.52 6.69 -38.43
N GLY A 444 19.76 6.09 -39.34
CA GLY A 444 19.77 6.38 -40.77
C GLY A 444 18.68 7.37 -41.22
N GLY A 445 17.84 7.88 -40.31
CA GLY A 445 16.64 8.66 -40.61
C GLY A 445 16.88 10.06 -41.17
N ASN A 446 18.03 10.67 -40.88
CA ASN A 446 18.33 12.07 -41.23
C ASN A 446 19.16 12.26 -42.51
N ARG A 447 19.28 11.24 -43.36
CA ARG A 447 20.25 11.19 -44.46
C ARG A 447 19.58 10.71 -45.77
N PRO A 448 20.18 10.92 -46.97
CA PRO A 448 19.57 10.50 -48.25
C PRO A 448 19.14 9.03 -48.23
N ARG A 449 18.16 8.65 -49.07
CA ARG A 449 17.64 7.26 -49.21
C ARG A 449 18.71 6.27 -49.69
N GLN A 450 19.66 5.95 -48.83
CA GLN A 450 20.79 5.07 -49.07
C GLN A 450 20.99 4.22 -47.81
N ALA A 451 21.35 2.95 -48.01
CA ALA A 451 21.61 2.03 -46.91
C ALA A 451 22.90 2.40 -46.19
N ALA A 452 22.94 2.15 -44.89
CA ALA A 452 24.16 2.15 -44.11
C ALA A 452 24.31 0.82 -43.40
N ASP A 453 25.34 0.07 -43.76
CA ASP A 453 25.66 -1.23 -43.16
C ASP A 453 26.63 -1.01 -42.00
N TYR A 454 26.45 -1.75 -40.91
CA TYR A 454 27.31 -1.65 -39.74
C TYR A 454 27.66 -3.01 -39.14
N THR A 455 28.82 -3.03 -38.50
CA THR A 455 29.26 -4.11 -37.61
C THR A 455 29.82 -3.48 -36.35
N PHE A 456 29.49 -4.02 -35.18
CA PHE A 456 30.22 -3.69 -33.97
C PHE A 456 30.42 -4.93 -33.09
N GLU A 457 31.51 -4.92 -32.34
CA GLU A 457 31.91 -5.98 -31.42
C GLU A 457 32.00 -5.40 -30.02
N VAL A 458 31.55 -6.16 -29.03
CA VAL A 458 31.68 -5.81 -27.62
C VAL A 458 32.45 -6.88 -26.86
N SER A 459 33.15 -6.49 -25.81
CA SER A 459 33.85 -7.44 -24.93
C SER A 459 32.89 -8.26 -24.05
N GLY A 460 31.66 -7.77 -23.86
CA GLY A 460 30.59 -8.45 -23.12
C GLY A 460 29.54 -9.09 -24.02
N ALA A 461 28.28 -8.98 -23.60
CA ALA A 461 27.13 -9.46 -24.34
C ALA A 461 26.39 -8.29 -25.01
N ALA A 462 25.57 -8.59 -26.00
CA ALA A 462 24.72 -7.61 -26.65
C ALA A 462 23.38 -8.24 -27.04
N ARG A 463 22.35 -7.40 -27.15
CA ARG A 463 21.05 -7.77 -27.70
C ARG A 463 20.45 -6.63 -28.51
N LYS A 464 19.50 -6.99 -29.37
CA LYS A 464 18.66 -6.03 -30.09
C LYS A 464 17.67 -5.37 -29.12
N SER A 465 17.43 -4.06 -29.26
CA SER A 465 16.45 -3.31 -28.47
C SER A 465 15.48 -2.57 -29.40
N THR A 466 14.26 -3.09 -29.50
CA THR A 466 13.17 -2.46 -30.26
C THR A 466 12.73 -1.12 -29.68
N GLU A 467 12.90 -0.94 -28.36
CA GLU A 467 12.63 0.29 -27.64
C GLU A 467 13.52 1.44 -28.13
N LEU A 468 14.82 1.17 -28.35
CA LEU A 468 15.80 2.14 -28.83
C LEU A 468 15.73 2.39 -30.35
N GLY A 469 15.25 1.42 -31.11
CA GLY A 469 15.15 1.51 -32.57
C GLY A 469 14.52 0.27 -33.20
N SER A 470 13.84 0.46 -34.33
CA SER A 470 13.23 -0.64 -35.10
C SER A 470 14.28 -1.49 -35.83
N ILE A 471 14.78 -2.50 -35.13
CA ILE A 471 15.69 -3.52 -35.66
C ILE A 471 15.12 -4.26 -36.87
N GLN A 472 15.98 -4.52 -37.86
CA GLN A 472 15.62 -5.29 -39.04
C GLN A 472 15.79 -6.81 -38.79
N LYS A 473 15.03 -7.60 -39.55
CA LYS A 473 15.12 -9.07 -39.52
C LYS A 473 16.52 -9.56 -39.89
N ASN A 474 17.22 -8.82 -40.74
CA ASN A 474 18.54 -9.20 -41.24
C ASN A 474 19.68 -8.87 -40.29
N ASP A 475 19.44 -8.05 -39.25
CA ASP A 475 20.48 -7.79 -38.28
C ASP A 475 20.76 -9.08 -37.49
N SER A 476 22.01 -9.32 -37.15
CA SER A 476 22.44 -10.47 -36.37
C SER A 476 23.09 -10.02 -35.09
N VAL A 477 22.92 -10.81 -34.04
CA VAL A 477 23.70 -10.71 -32.81
C VAL A 477 24.22 -12.11 -32.50
N SER A 478 25.53 -12.27 -32.45
CA SER A 478 26.19 -13.53 -32.15
C SER A 478 27.46 -13.29 -31.37
N SER A 479 27.52 -13.80 -30.13
CA SER A 479 28.75 -13.79 -29.31
C SER A 479 29.40 -12.39 -29.16
N GLY A 480 28.60 -11.35 -28.95
CA GLY A 480 29.10 -9.98 -28.81
C GLY A 480 29.41 -9.27 -30.13
N GLU A 481 29.29 -9.96 -31.27
CA GLU A 481 29.35 -9.35 -32.61
C GLU A 481 27.92 -9.06 -33.11
N ILE A 482 27.71 -7.84 -33.57
CA ILE A 482 26.46 -7.36 -34.14
C ILE A 482 26.72 -6.94 -35.57
N THR A 483 25.89 -7.39 -36.50
CA THR A 483 25.85 -6.86 -37.87
C THR A 483 24.44 -6.40 -38.20
N GLY A 484 24.30 -5.33 -38.99
CA GLY A 484 22.98 -4.83 -39.37
C GLY A 484 23.03 -3.78 -40.47
N SER A 485 21.86 -3.27 -40.84
CA SER A 485 21.72 -2.25 -41.88
C SER A 485 20.49 -1.38 -41.68
N VAL A 486 20.69 -0.06 -41.72
CA VAL A 486 19.59 0.92 -41.73
C VAL A 486 19.35 1.47 -43.14
N PHE A 487 18.08 1.55 -43.56
CA PHE A 487 17.66 2.23 -44.79
C PHE A 487 16.61 3.30 -44.47
N GLY A 488 17.07 4.36 -43.79
CA GLY A 488 16.19 5.21 -42.99
C GLY A 488 15.78 4.53 -41.68
N GLY A 489 15.24 5.30 -40.74
CA GLY A 489 14.88 4.78 -39.41
C GLY A 489 16.10 4.57 -38.49
N LYS A 490 15.92 3.77 -37.44
CA LYS A 490 16.91 3.53 -36.39
C LYS A 490 16.97 2.06 -36.02
N ASP A 491 18.16 1.56 -35.75
CA ASP A 491 18.39 0.29 -35.07
C ASP A 491 19.01 0.57 -33.69
N GLY A 492 18.54 -0.16 -32.67
CA GLY A 492 18.94 0.05 -31.29
C GLY A 492 19.44 -1.23 -30.64
N TYR A 493 20.46 -1.11 -29.79
CA TYR A 493 21.11 -2.23 -29.11
C TYR A 493 21.41 -1.89 -27.65
N ARG A 494 21.33 -2.91 -26.79
CA ARG A 494 21.85 -2.90 -25.42
C ARG A 494 23.08 -3.79 -25.37
N PHE A 495 24.12 -3.39 -24.63
CA PHE A 495 25.34 -4.18 -24.50
C PHE A 495 26.04 -3.99 -23.15
N SER A 496 26.96 -4.89 -22.84
CA SER A 496 27.89 -4.80 -21.71
C SER A 496 29.35 -4.84 -22.18
N GLY A 497 30.24 -4.37 -21.32
CA GLY A 497 31.67 -4.24 -21.65
C GLY A 497 31.96 -3.07 -22.61
N GLU A 498 33.12 -3.12 -23.24
CA GLU A 498 33.62 -2.09 -24.16
C GLU A 498 33.32 -2.47 -25.61
N ILE A 499 33.15 -1.47 -26.47
CA ILE A 499 33.13 -1.69 -27.92
C ILE A 499 34.57 -1.95 -28.39
N THR A 500 34.87 -3.18 -28.78
CA THR A 500 36.20 -3.62 -29.22
C THR A 500 36.42 -3.46 -30.72
N GLY A 501 35.34 -3.30 -31.50
CA GLY A 501 35.37 -3.11 -32.94
C GLY A 501 34.13 -2.37 -33.42
N PHE A 502 34.29 -1.47 -34.39
CA PHE A 502 33.17 -0.75 -34.99
C PHE A 502 33.46 -0.41 -36.47
N SER A 503 32.50 -0.70 -37.35
CA SER A 503 32.50 -0.36 -38.77
C SER A 503 31.12 0.15 -39.15
N LEU A 504 31.08 1.24 -39.91
CA LEU A 504 29.86 1.80 -40.49
C LEU A 504 30.17 2.25 -41.92
N ASP A 505 29.52 1.64 -42.90
CA ASP A 505 29.60 2.02 -44.31
C ASP A 505 28.25 2.56 -44.78
N GLY A 506 28.17 3.88 -44.93
CA GLY A 506 27.00 4.58 -45.41
C GLY A 506 26.54 5.70 -44.49
N PRO A 507 25.42 6.37 -44.85
CA PRO A 507 25.08 7.65 -44.25
C PRO A 507 24.19 7.49 -43.02
N ALA A 508 24.73 6.97 -41.91
CA ALA A 508 24.08 6.96 -40.59
C ALA A 508 24.84 7.79 -39.55
N SER A 509 24.19 8.08 -38.42
CA SER A 509 24.83 8.56 -37.19
C SER A 509 24.79 7.50 -36.11
N VAL A 510 25.79 7.51 -35.25
CA VAL A 510 25.92 6.58 -34.12
C VAL A 510 25.78 7.38 -32.84
N GLN A 511 24.98 6.87 -31.91
CA GLN A 511 24.91 7.37 -30.55
C GLN A 511 25.27 6.22 -29.62
N VAL A 512 26.18 6.47 -28.69
CA VAL A 512 26.55 5.54 -27.62
C VAL A 512 26.28 6.25 -26.31
N GLU A 513 25.63 5.55 -25.40
CA GLU A 513 25.37 6.01 -24.03
C GLU A 513 25.86 4.92 -23.09
N ASP A 514 26.83 5.26 -22.26
CA ASP A 514 27.33 4.38 -21.23
C ASP A 514 26.38 4.46 -20.03
N GLY A 515 26.00 3.30 -19.49
CA GLY A 515 25.05 3.19 -18.38
C GLY A 515 25.72 2.98 -17.02
N SER A 516 27.03 3.29 -16.90
CA SER A 516 27.82 3.10 -15.67
C SER A 516 27.69 4.21 -14.64
#